data_AF-A0A6N7GQS7-F1
#
_entry.id   AF-A0A6N7GQS7-F1
#
_cell.length_a   1.000
_cell.length_b   1.000
_cell.length_c   1.000
_cell.angle_alpha   90.00
_cell.angle_beta   90.00
_cell.angle_gamma   90.00
#
_symmetry.space_group_name_H-M   'P 1'
#
loop_
_entity.id
_entity.type
_entity.pdbx_description
1 polymer ?
#
loop_
_entity_poly.entity_id
_entity_poly.type
_entity_poly.pdbx_seq_one_letter_code
_entity_poly.pdbx_strand_id
1 'polypeptide(L)'
;MARAKVVALHSFNDDEALMWLSDHVDGRVETSLSELAQQFGWPLTRLRRRIAAWVEAGLITKASGGTGRIVLAPTRSSRETAVQLVGHAFSIAAASPASAQRPARSVIGVITACLLVLTALGLTAVGLVMNARFAASFGQTAEAAILLAGIGLAVDLLAVTLPSVGVQLWHRRSILAAAATWTIWLAVLTLTLLAAMGFASTNIGDAVAGRAKIAGERALAAERIEQLRSERASIAEMRTVAAIEVELQRAQPEAQWVWKMTDGCRDVTRPASARACATVLDLRQAQAAAARRDAIDTELRDVQSKLAALPAVTMADPQATTAAETVAWLSAGTFNPAPEDVARLRALGLALMPSLAGLIGMLALALARRG
;
A
#
# COMPACT_ATOMS: atom_id res chain seq x y z
N MET A 1 7.50 -81.22 -0.54
CA MET A 1 6.61 -80.14 -0.06
C MET A 1 6.83 -78.93 -0.95
N ALA A 2 5.82 -78.49 -1.70
CA ALA A 2 5.92 -77.29 -2.54
C ALA A 2 5.93 -76.04 -1.64
N ARG A 3 7.03 -75.27 -1.64
CA ARG A 3 7.10 -73.98 -0.92
C ARG A 3 6.15 -72.99 -1.61
N ALA A 4 5.23 -72.40 -0.85
CA ALA A 4 4.35 -71.36 -1.33
C ALA A 4 5.19 -70.16 -1.81
N LYS A 5 4.94 -69.71 -3.04
CA LYS A 5 5.65 -68.58 -3.66
C LYS A 5 5.10 -67.26 -3.08
N VAL A 6 5.76 -66.76 -2.03
CA VAL A 6 5.40 -65.48 -1.39
C VAL A 6 6.00 -64.34 -2.19
N VAL A 7 5.18 -63.65 -2.98
CA VAL A 7 5.56 -62.42 -3.68
C VAL A 7 5.41 -61.25 -2.69
N ALA A 8 6.49 -60.48 -2.49
CA ALA A 8 6.46 -59.31 -1.62
C ALA A 8 5.57 -58.19 -2.21
N LEU A 9 4.70 -57.60 -1.38
CA LEU A 9 3.80 -56.50 -1.76
C LEU A 9 4.52 -55.14 -1.87
N HIS A 10 5.72 -55.01 -1.32
CA HIS A 10 6.58 -53.85 -1.45
C HIS A 10 8.00 -54.26 -1.87
N SER A 11 8.72 -53.39 -2.59
CA SER A 11 10.12 -53.60 -2.87
C SER A 11 10.94 -53.49 -1.59
N PHE A 12 11.88 -54.39 -1.37
CA PHE A 12 12.78 -54.35 -0.23
C PHE A 12 13.68 -53.10 -0.32
N ASN A 13 13.98 -52.46 0.79
CA ASN A 13 15.15 -51.57 0.86
C ASN A 13 16.43 -52.41 1.07
N ASP A 14 17.61 -51.78 0.99
CA ASP A 14 18.88 -52.53 1.02
C ASP A 14 19.11 -53.22 2.38
N ASP A 15 18.65 -52.62 3.49
CA ASP A 15 18.79 -53.17 4.85
C ASP A 15 17.85 -54.35 5.10
N GLU A 16 16.59 -54.24 4.64
CA GLU A 16 15.60 -55.32 4.68
C GLU A 16 16.09 -56.55 3.90
N ALA A 17 16.70 -56.33 2.73
CA ALA A 17 17.21 -57.40 1.89
C ALA A 17 18.40 -58.12 2.54
N LEU A 18 19.29 -57.37 3.22
CA LEU A 18 20.40 -57.94 3.98
C LEU A 18 19.90 -58.73 5.20
N MET A 19 18.92 -58.19 5.93
CA MET A 19 18.26 -58.87 7.04
C MET A 19 17.61 -60.18 6.59
N TRP A 20 16.89 -60.17 5.48
CA TRP A 20 16.26 -61.38 4.93
C TRP A 20 17.27 -62.47 4.59
N LEU A 21 18.43 -62.10 4.03
CA LEU A 21 19.53 -63.05 3.79
C LEU A 21 20.12 -63.61 5.09
N SER A 22 20.12 -62.81 6.16
CA SER A 22 20.64 -63.22 7.48
C SER A 22 19.69 -64.08 8.31
N ASP A 23 18.38 -64.01 8.05
CA ASP A 23 17.33 -64.69 8.80
C ASP A 23 17.14 -66.17 8.38
N HIS A 24 17.78 -66.60 7.29
CA HIS A 24 17.72 -68.00 6.86
C HIS A 24 18.45 -68.91 7.85
N VAL A 25 17.72 -69.87 8.42
CA VAL A 25 18.13 -70.77 9.53
C VAL A 25 19.48 -71.46 9.29
N ASP A 26 19.79 -71.81 8.04
CA ASP A 26 21.04 -72.52 7.69
C ASP A 26 22.19 -71.58 7.30
N GLY A 27 21.98 -70.26 7.35
CA GLY A 27 22.98 -69.25 6.97
C GLY A 27 23.45 -69.37 5.52
N ARG A 28 22.70 -70.06 4.66
CA ARG A 28 22.98 -70.24 3.24
C ARG A 28 21.68 -70.20 2.45
N VAL A 29 21.62 -69.32 1.46
CA VAL A 29 20.51 -69.21 0.52
C VAL A 29 21.00 -69.68 -0.84
N GLU A 30 20.51 -70.84 -1.27
CA GLU A 30 20.74 -71.35 -2.63
C GLU A 30 19.53 -71.03 -3.51
N THR A 31 19.70 -70.04 -4.40
CA THR A 31 18.63 -69.56 -5.29
C THR A 31 19.19 -69.06 -6.61
N SER A 32 18.33 -68.85 -7.60
CA SER A 32 18.72 -68.18 -8.84
C SER A 32 18.66 -66.66 -8.66
N LEU A 33 19.49 -65.91 -9.39
CA LEU A 33 19.46 -64.44 -9.36
C LEU A 33 18.09 -63.88 -9.74
N SER A 34 17.37 -64.53 -10.67
CA SER A 34 16.05 -64.08 -11.12
C SER A 34 14.98 -64.26 -10.04
N GLU A 35 15.05 -65.37 -9.30
CA GLU A 35 14.13 -65.65 -8.18
C GLU A 35 14.38 -64.68 -7.02
N LEU A 36 15.64 -64.42 -6.67
CA LEU A 36 16.00 -63.45 -5.65
C LEU A 36 15.62 -62.00 -6.04
N ALA A 37 15.75 -61.65 -7.32
CA ALA A 37 15.31 -60.34 -7.83
C ALA A 37 13.79 -60.18 -7.72
N GLN A 38 13.03 -61.23 -8.05
CA GLN A 38 11.59 -61.26 -7.86
C GLN A 38 11.20 -61.16 -6.38
N GLN A 39 11.91 -61.85 -5.49
CA GLN A 39 11.66 -61.82 -4.05
C GLN A 39 11.84 -60.41 -3.46
N PHE A 40 12.88 -59.69 -3.87
CA PHE A 40 13.17 -58.33 -3.37
C PHE A 40 12.40 -57.23 -4.11
N GLY A 41 11.71 -57.56 -5.21
CA GLY A 41 11.09 -56.56 -6.08
C GLY A 41 12.12 -55.65 -6.76
N TRP A 42 13.30 -56.17 -7.09
CA TRP A 42 14.41 -55.41 -7.68
C TRP A 42 14.66 -55.78 -9.15
N PRO A 43 15.08 -54.82 -10.00
CA PRO A 43 15.65 -55.15 -11.30
C PRO A 43 16.94 -56.00 -11.15
N LEU A 44 17.14 -56.98 -12.03
CA LEU A 44 18.31 -57.88 -12.01
C LEU A 44 19.65 -57.13 -12.01
N THR A 45 19.74 -55.98 -12.69
CA THR A 45 20.94 -55.12 -12.72
C THR A 45 21.24 -54.52 -11.35
N ARG A 46 20.22 -54.03 -10.63
CA ARG A 46 20.35 -53.51 -9.26
C ARG A 46 20.79 -54.62 -8.31
N LEU A 47 20.16 -55.80 -8.39
CA LEU A 47 20.51 -56.93 -7.54
C LEU A 47 21.97 -57.35 -7.73
N ARG A 48 22.42 -57.52 -8.98
CA ARG A 48 23.82 -57.88 -9.27
C ARG A 48 24.81 -56.88 -8.69
N ARG A 49 24.54 -55.58 -8.85
CA ARG A 49 25.37 -54.51 -8.30
C ARG A 49 25.39 -54.53 -6.77
N ARG A 50 24.24 -54.73 -6.12
CA ARG A 50 24.15 -54.80 -4.65
C ARG A 50 24.83 -56.03 -4.07
N ILE A 51 24.62 -57.21 -4.67
CA ILE A 51 25.34 -58.43 -4.26
C ILE A 51 26.85 -58.23 -4.39
N ALA A 52 27.33 -57.64 -5.50
CA ALA A 52 28.76 -57.36 -5.67
C ALA A 52 29.28 -56.42 -4.56
N ALA A 53 28.57 -55.32 -4.29
CA ALA A 53 28.94 -54.38 -3.24
C ALA A 53 28.92 -55.02 -1.84
N TRP A 54 27.96 -55.90 -1.55
CA TRP A 54 27.90 -56.61 -0.26
C TRP A 54 28.98 -57.69 -0.12
N VAL A 55 29.40 -58.32 -1.22
CA VAL A 55 30.53 -59.24 -1.23
C VAL A 55 31.84 -58.49 -1.02
N GLU A 56 32.02 -57.34 -1.68
CA GLU A 56 33.19 -56.47 -1.54
C GLU A 56 33.28 -55.87 -0.12
N ALA A 57 32.16 -55.47 0.46
CA ALA A 57 32.05 -55.01 1.84
C ALA A 57 32.19 -56.14 2.88
N GLY A 58 32.34 -57.39 2.45
CA GLY A 58 32.46 -58.54 3.34
C GLY A 58 31.22 -58.80 4.20
N LEU A 59 30.03 -58.41 3.73
CA LEU A 59 28.74 -58.65 4.42
C LEU A 59 28.15 -60.02 4.08
N ILE A 60 28.42 -60.50 2.87
CA ILE A 60 28.01 -61.83 2.40
C ILE A 60 29.16 -62.46 1.61
N THR A 61 29.18 -63.79 1.55
CA THR A 61 30.01 -64.55 0.62
C THR A 61 29.13 -65.09 -0.50
N LYS A 62 29.70 -65.18 -1.71
CA LYS A 62 29.02 -65.70 -2.89
C LYS A 62 29.82 -66.88 -3.44
N ALA A 63 29.19 -68.05 -3.52
CA ALA A 63 29.72 -69.21 -4.22
C ALA A 63 28.81 -69.58 -5.40
N SER A 64 29.38 -70.22 -6.42
CA SER A 64 28.58 -70.80 -7.51
C SER A 64 27.89 -72.06 -6.99
N GLY A 65 26.56 -72.07 -7.01
CA GLY A 65 25.79 -73.31 -6.92
C GLY A 65 25.85 -74.05 -8.26
N GLY A 66 25.43 -75.31 -8.27
CA GLY A 66 25.23 -76.04 -9.52
C GLY A 66 24.20 -75.35 -10.43
N THR A 67 24.19 -75.70 -11.72
CA THR A 67 23.12 -75.36 -12.68
C THR A 67 22.58 -73.92 -12.59
N GLY A 68 23.47 -72.92 -12.59
CA GLY A 68 23.09 -71.50 -12.65
C GLY A 68 22.51 -70.92 -11.35
N ARG A 69 22.61 -71.65 -10.23
CA ARG A 69 22.25 -71.14 -8.90
C ARG A 69 23.44 -70.46 -8.24
N ILE A 70 23.15 -69.55 -7.32
CA ILE A 70 24.16 -68.93 -6.47
C ILE A 70 23.89 -69.31 -5.02
N VAL A 71 24.95 -69.54 -4.25
CA VAL A 71 24.88 -69.74 -2.80
C VAL A 71 25.37 -68.45 -2.15
N LEU A 72 24.46 -67.76 -1.46
CA LEU A 72 24.78 -66.57 -0.67
C LEU A 72 24.80 -66.95 0.80
N ALA A 73 25.86 -66.62 1.52
CA ALA A 73 25.98 -66.87 2.95
C ALA A 73 26.44 -65.59 3.68
N PRO A 74 25.69 -65.07 4.66
CA PRO A 74 26.16 -63.94 5.46
C PRO A 74 27.46 -64.29 6.17
N THR A 75 28.39 -63.33 6.19
CA THR A 75 29.61 -63.43 7.00
C THR A 75 29.27 -63.26 8.48
N ARG A 76 30.11 -63.77 9.39
CA ARG A 76 29.88 -63.60 10.84
C ARG A 76 29.82 -62.12 11.24
N SER A 77 30.58 -61.24 10.58
CA SER A 77 30.56 -59.80 10.86
C SER A 77 29.22 -59.16 10.54
N SER A 78 28.53 -59.56 9.46
CA SER A 78 27.22 -58.97 9.13
C SER A 78 26.13 -59.35 10.13
N ARG A 79 26.23 -60.54 10.76
CA ARG A 79 25.31 -60.95 11.82
C ARG A 79 25.50 -60.11 13.09
N GLU A 80 26.74 -59.77 13.44
CA GLU A 80 27.03 -58.86 14.57
C GLU A 80 26.59 -57.43 14.28
N THR A 81 26.79 -56.94 13.04
CA THR A 81 26.34 -55.60 12.64
C THR A 81 24.81 -55.49 12.60
N ALA A 82 24.10 -56.52 12.11
CA ALA A 82 22.64 -56.56 12.11
C ALA A 82 22.07 -56.60 13.54
N VAL A 83 22.68 -57.36 14.44
CA VAL A 83 22.29 -57.39 15.87
C VAL A 83 22.56 -56.04 16.54
N GLN A 84 23.65 -55.34 16.20
CA GLN A 84 23.90 -53.99 16.70
C GLN A 84 22.92 -52.95 16.16
N LEU A 85 22.55 -53.01 14.87
CA LEU A 85 21.58 -52.10 14.25
C LEU A 85 20.17 -52.30 14.81
N VAL A 86 19.74 -53.55 14.99
CA VAL A 86 18.46 -53.88 15.64
C VAL A 86 18.50 -53.48 17.12
N GLY A 87 19.62 -53.69 17.82
CA GLY A 87 19.83 -53.20 19.18
C GLY A 87 19.70 -51.68 19.27
N HIS A 88 20.26 -50.94 18.31
CA HIS A 88 20.11 -49.49 18.26
C HIS A 88 18.68 -49.05 17.94
N ALA A 89 18.00 -49.71 17.01
CA ALA A 89 16.61 -49.41 16.67
C ALA A 89 15.66 -49.66 17.86
N PHE A 90 15.88 -50.72 18.63
CA PHE A 90 15.11 -51.00 19.84
C PHE A 90 15.50 -50.12 21.04
N SER A 91 16.78 -49.72 21.17
CA SER A 91 17.19 -48.73 22.18
C SER A 91 16.63 -47.32 21.90
N ILE A 92 16.37 -46.97 20.63
CA ILE A 92 15.63 -45.74 20.30
C ILE A 92 14.17 -45.81 20.76
N ALA A 93 13.55 -47.01 20.76
CA ALA A 93 12.18 -47.19 21.23
C ALA A 93 12.05 -47.24 22.77
N ALA A 94 13.13 -47.56 23.50
CA ALA A 94 13.15 -47.64 24.96
C ALA A 94 13.84 -46.44 25.64
N ALA A 95 14.29 -45.44 24.88
CA ALA A 95 14.61 -44.15 25.46
C ALA A 95 13.32 -43.56 26.05
N SER A 96 13.24 -43.53 27.39
CA SER A 96 12.29 -42.67 28.12
C SER A 96 12.10 -41.38 27.34
N PRO A 97 10.87 -40.84 27.18
CA PRO A 97 10.65 -39.58 26.49
C PRO A 97 11.49 -38.54 27.22
N ALA A 98 12.70 -38.30 26.69
CA ALA A 98 13.61 -37.30 27.17
C ALA A 98 12.78 -36.04 27.13
N SER A 99 12.50 -35.51 28.32
CA SER A 99 11.68 -34.33 28.56
C SER A 99 11.82 -33.41 27.37
N ALA A 100 10.81 -33.43 26.49
CA ALA A 100 10.84 -32.66 25.26
C ALA A 100 10.97 -31.22 25.74
N GLN A 101 12.20 -30.70 25.69
CA GLN A 101 12.50 -29.37 26.16
C GLN A 101 11.58 -28.48 25.35
N ARG A 102 10.55 -27.94 25.99
CA ARG A 102 9.66 -26.98 25.35
C ARG A 102 10.60 -25.93 24.77
N PRO A 103 10.61 -25.73 23.43
CA PRO A 103 11.50 -24.77 22.83
C PRO A 103 11.32 -23.46 23.59
N ALA A 104 12.41 -22.96 24.19
CA ALA A 104 12.36 -21.74 24.95
C ALA A 104 11.72 -20.69 24.05
N ARG A 105 10.60 -20.13 24.48
CA ARG A 105 9.88 -19.07 23.78
C ARG A 105 10.90 -18.00 23.39
N SER A 106 11.15 -17.88 22.09
CA SER A 106 12.05 -16.85 21.59
C SER A 106 11.45 -15.50 21.94
N VAL A 107 12.11 -14.75 22.81
CA VAL A 107 11.72 -13.39 23.22
C VAL A 107 11.49 -12.51 21.99
N ILE A 108 12.31 -12.70 20.94
CA ILE A 108 12.18 -12.02 19.65
C ILE A 108 10.81 -12.32 19.02
N GLY A 109 10.37 -13.58 19.03
CA GLY A 109 9.07 -13.98 18.47
C GLY A 109 7.88 -13.32 19.18
N VAL A 110 7.95 -13.19 20.50
CA VAL A 110 6.92 -12.49 21.29
C VAL A 110 6.89 -11.00 20.95
N ILE A 111 8.05 -10.35 20.90
CA ILE A 111 8.15 -8.93 20.55
C ILE A 111 7.60 -8.68 19.14
N THR A 112 7.99 -9.49 18.15
CA THR A 112 7.49 -9.37 16.78
C THR A 112 5.97 -9.57 16.72
N ALA A 113 5.42 -10.55 17.42
CA ALA A 113 3.97 -10.77 17.47
C ALA A 113 3.24 -9.57 18.10
N CYS A 114 3.74 -9.01 19.21
CA CYS A 114 3.17 -7.81 19.83
C CYS A 114 3.17 -6.61 18.88
N LEU A 115 4.28 -6.35 18.18
CA LEU A 115 4.37 -5.27 17.20
C LEU A 115 3.34 -5.45 16.08
N LEU A 116 3.22 -6.66 15.52
CA LEU A 116 2.23 -6.94 14.46
C LEU A 116 0.79 -6.77 14.95
N VAL A 117 0.47 -7.18 16.19
CA VAL A 117 -0.87 -6.94 16.78
C VAL A 117 -1.14 -5.45 16.91
N LEU A 118 -0.19 -4.67 17.43
CA LEU A 118 -0.36 -3.22 17.57
C LEU A 118 -0.55 -2.54 16.21
N THR A 119 0.23 -2.93 15.20
CA THR A 119 0.07 -2.44 13.83
C THR A 119 -1.29 -2.81 13.24
N ALA A 120 -1.75 -4.05 13.43
CA ALA A 120 -3.06 -4.50 12.96
C ALA A 120 -4.21 -3.73 13.63
N LEU A 121 -4.12 -3.47 14.93
CA LEU A 121 -5.10 -2.66 15.66
C LEU A 121 -5.13 -1.21 15.17
N GLY A 122 -3.97 -0.59 14.97
CA GLY A 122 -3.87 0.76 14.42
C GLY A 122 -4.48 0.88 13.03
N LEU A 123 -4.12 -0.04 12.12
CA LEU A 123 -4.67 -0.08 10.76
C LEU A 123 -6.17 -0.36 10.75
N THR A 124 -6.66 -1.24 11.63
CA THR A 124 -8.09 -1.54 11.78
C THR A 124 -8.86 -0.31 12.25
N ALA A 125 -8.34 0.42 13.25
CA ALA A 125 -8.99 1.63 13.75
C ALA A 125 -9.10 2.70 12.65
N VAL A 126 -8.04 2.90 11.87
CA VAL A 126 -8.05 3.85 10.74
C VAL A 126 -9.05 3.41 9.67
N GLY A 127 -9.06 2.13 9.28
CA GLY A 127 -10.00 1.58 8.30
C GLY A 127 -11.46 1.78 8.72
N LEU A 128 -11.79 1.40 9.96
CA LEU A 128 -13.13 1.55 10.53
C LEU A 128 -13.61 3.00 10.47
N VAL A 129 -12.78 3.97 10.86
CA VAL A 129 -13.15 5.39 10.82
C VAL A 129 -13.34 5.89 9.39
N MET A 130 -12.45 5.50 8.46
CA MET A 130 -12.55 5.90 7.05
C MET A 130 -13.84 5.37 6.42
N ASN A 131 -14.12 4.08 6.57
CA ASN A 131 -15.28 3.45 5.93
C ASN A 131 -16.59 3.86 6.60
N ALA A 132 -16.62 4.06 7.92
CA ALA A 132 -17.79 4.61 8.59
C ALA A 132 -18.12 6.02 8.06
N ARG A 133 -17.11 6.89 7.92
CA ARG A 133 -17.30 8.24 7.37
C ARG A 133 -17.75 8.22 5.92
N PHE A 134 -17.15 7.36 5.10
CA PHE A 134 -17.53 7.22 3.70
C PHE A 134 -18.97 6.70 3.56
N ALA A 135 -19.33 5.65 4.29
CA ALA A 135 -20.69 5.12 4.25
C ALA A 135 -21.72 6.15 4.76
N ALA A 136 -21.40 6.89 5.83
CA ALA A 136 -22.24 7.96 6.34
C ALA A 136 -22.50 9.06 5.29
N SER A 137 -21.53 9.33 4.40
CA SER A 137 -21.65 10.39 3.38
C SER A 137 -22.73 10.14 2.33
N PHE A 138 -23.20 8.90 2.17
CA PHE A 138 -24.34 8.58 1.30
C PHE A 138 -25.71 8.81 1.95
N GLY A 139 -25.75 9.03 3.28
CA GLY A 139 -26.98 9.31 3.99
C GLY A 139 -27.49 10.71 3.69
N GLN A 140 -28.65 10.83 3.04
CA GLN A 140 -29.33 12.12 2.84
C GLN A 140 -29.95 12.66 4.13
N THR A 141 -30.14 11.79 5.14
CA THR A 141 -30.63 12.14 6.47
C THR A 141 -29.64 11.65 7.54
N ALA A 142 -29.68 12.24 8.73
CA ALA A 142 -28.83 11.83 9.85
C ALA A 142 -29.05 10.35 10.23
N GLU A 143 -30.30 9.88 10.21
CA GLU A 143 -30.64 8.48 10.47
C GLU A 143 -30.04 7.53 9.44
N ALA A 144 -30.17 7.85 8.14
CA ALA A 144 -29.58 7.06 7.07
C ALA A 144 -28.04 7.03 7.18
N ALA A 145 -27.41 8.16 7.52
CA ALA A 145 -25.97 8.26 7.69
C ALA A 145 -25.46 7.36 8.83
N ILE A 146 -26.16 7.33 9.97
CA ILE A 146 -25.81 6.46 11.11
C ILE A 146 -25.96 4.98 10.73
N LEU A 147 -27.05 4.60 10.06
CA LEU A 147 -27.26 3.21 9.62
C LEU A 147 -26.18 2.76 8.64
N LEU A 148 -25.85 3.58 7.65
CA LEU A 148 -24.81 3.27 6.67
C LEU A 148 -23.42 3.21 7.33
N ALA A 149 -23.11 4.12 8.25
CA ALA A 149 -21.88 4.04 9.04
C ALA A 149 -21.78 2.72 9.82
N GLY A 150 -22.88 2.29 10.46
CA GLY A 150 -22.96 1.02 11.16
C GLY A 150 -22.70 -0.19 10.26
N ILE A 151 -23.25 -0.18 9.04
CA ILE A 151 -22.97 -1.22 8.03
C ILE A 151 -21.49 -1.21 7.65
N GLY A 152 -20.90 -0.03 7.39
CA GLY A 152 -19.48 0.10 7.07
C GLY A 152 -18.57 -0.47 8.16
N LEU A 153 -18.87 -0.18 9.43
CA LEU A 153 -18.14 -0.73 10.58
C LEU A 153 -18.25 -2.27 10.65
N ALA A 154 -19.45 -2.82 10.40
CA ALA A 154 -19.67 -4.26 10.41
C ALA A 154 -18.90 -4.98 9.29
N VAL A 155 -18.90 -4.41 8.08
CA VAL A 155 -18.14 -4.92 6.92
C VAL A 155 -16.64 -4.96 7.24
N ASP A 156 -16.08 -3.91 7.83
CA ASP A 156 -14.66 -3.88 8.18
C ASP A 156 -14.29 -4.86 9.29
N LEU A 157 -15.15 -5.02 10.30
CA LEU A 157 -14.93 -6.01 11.35
C LEU A 157 -14.90 -7.44 10.76
N LEU A 158 -15.75 -7.72 9.76
CA LEU A 158 -15.68 -8.98 9.00
C LEU A 158 -14.37 -9.08 8.22
N ALA A 159 -13.91 -8.02 7.55
CA ALA A 159 -12.66 -8.00 6.78
C ALA A 159 -11.45 -8.40 7.63
N VAL A 160 -11.43 -7.95 8.89
CA VAL A 160 -10.35 -8.22 9.85
C VAL A 160 -10.45 -9.62 10.47
N THR A 161 -11.66 -10.10 10.77
CA THR A 161 -11.86 -11.35 11.51
C THR A 161 -11.87 -12.60 10.62
N LEU A 162 -12.41 -12.51 9.40
CA LEU A 162 -12.60 -13.67 8.52
C LEU A 162 -11.31 -14.40 8.12
N PRO A 163 -10.14 -13.76 7.87
CA PRO A 163 -8.90 -14.48 7.56
C PRO A 163 -8.50 -15.46 8.67
N SER A 164 -8.63 -15.02 9.92
CA SER A 164 -8.32 -15.85 11.09
C SER A 164 -9.28 -17.04 11.22
N VAL A 165 -10.57 -16.84 10.94
CA VAL A 165 -11.57 -17.92 10.92
C VAL A 165 -11.31 -18.89 9.77
N GLY A 166 -11.00 -18.38 8.58
CA GLY A 166 -10.71 -19.18 7.38
C GLY A 166 -9.53 -20.12 7.58
N VAL A 167 -8.43 -19.63 8.16
CA VAL A 167 -7.27 -20.48 8.50
C VAL A 167 -7.61 -21.53 9.56
N GLN A 168 -8.41 -21.19 10.57
CA GLN A 168 -8.82 -22.16 11.60
C GLN A 168 -9.69 -23.28 11.01
N LEU A 169 -10.64 -22.94 10.12
CA LEU A 169 -11.48 -23.93 9.43
C LEU A 169 -10.67 -24.82 8.50
N TRP A 170 -9.67 -24.26 7.82
CA TRP A 170 -8.74 -25.00 6.99
C TRP A 170 -7.96 -26.04 7.79
N HIS A 171 -7.41 -25.66 8.95
CA HIS A 171 -6.69 -26.59 9.83
C HIS A 171 -7.59 -27.68 10.43
N ARG A 172 -8.88 -27.38 10.67
CA ARG A 172 -9.88 -28.37 11.09
C ARG A 172 -10.34 -29.30 9.95
N ARG A 173 -9.75 -29.18 8.75
CA ARG A 173 -10.10 -29.92 7.52
C ARG A 173 -11.54 -29.69 7.04
N SER A 174 -12.19 -28.60 7.46
CA SER A 174 -13.51 -28.21 6.95
C SER A 174 -13.35 -27.35 5.68
N ILE A 175 -12.98 -28.00 4.57
CA ILE A 175 -12.56 -27.31 3.34
C ILE A 175 -13.68 -26.45 2.74
N LEU A 176 -14.92 -26.95 2.73
CA LEU A 176 -16.07 -26.21 2.18
C LEU A 176 -16.35 -24.92 2.98
N ALA A 177 -16.33 -25.01 4.32
CA ALA A 177 -16.53 -23.85 5.17
C ALA A 177 -15.38 -22.85 5.02
N ALA A 178 -14.13 -23.33 4.97
CA ALA A 178 -12.97 -22.48 4.73
C ALA A 178 -13.06 -21.75 3.38
N ALA A 179 -13.45 -22.46 2.31
CA ALA A 179 -13.65 -21.88 0.99
C ALA A 179 -14.74 -20.79 1.01
N ALA A 180 -15.88 -21.05 1.65
CA ALA A 180 -16.95 -20.07 1.81
C ALA A 180 -16.47 -18.82 2.58
N THR A 181 -15.72 -19.00 3.68
CA THR A 181 -15.13 -17.89 4.44
C THR A 181 -14.17 -17.05 3.59
N TRP A 182 -13.30 -17.67 2.80
CA TRP A 182 -12.38 -16.96 1.91
C TRP A 182 -13.12 -16.19 0.80
N THR A 183 -14.18 -16.76 0.23
CA THR A 183 -15.02 -16.08 -0.77
C THR A 183 -15.74 -14.87 -0.18
N ILE A 184 -16.35 -15.02 1.00
CA ILE A 184 -17.01 -13.91 1.71
C ILE A 184 -15.98 -12.84 2.06
N TRP A 185 -14.81 -13.23 2.55
CA TRP A 185 -13.73 -12.30 2.85
C TRP A 185 -13.29 -11.51 1.61
N LEU A 186 -13.14 -12.16 0.46
CA LEU A 186 -12.75 -11.48 -0.78
C LEU A 186 -13.81 -10.46 -1.24
N ALA A 187 -15.10 -10.78 -1.09
CA ALA A 187 -16.19 -9.86 -1.39
C ALA A 187 -16.19 -8.65 -0.44
N VAL A 188 -16.05 -8.90 0.86
CA VAL A 188 -15.94 -7.86 1.90
C VAL A 188 -14.70 -6.98 1.66
N LEU A 189 -13.56 -7.59 1.35
CA LEU A 189 -12.33 -6.88 1.01
C LEU A 189 -12.52 -5.94 -0.19
N THR A 190 -13.20 -6.44 -1.24
CA THR A 190 -13.48 -5.63 -2.44
C THR A 190 -14.36 -4.43 -2.09
N LEU A 191 -15.37 -4.61 -1.24
CA LEU A 191 -16.23 -3.52 -0.78
C LEU A 191 -15.47 -2.50 0.08
N THR A 192 -14.64 -2.97 1.02
CA THR A 192 -13.75 -2.14 1.85
C THR A 192 -12.78 -1.33 0.97
N LEU A 193 -12.20 -1.94 -0.06
CA LEU A 193 -11.30 -1.25 -1.00
C LEU A 193 -12.03 -0.20 -1.83
N LEU A 194 -13.24 -0.50 -2.31
CA LEU A 194 -14.05 0.47 -3.04
C LEU A 194 -14.41 1.66 -2.15
N ALA A 195 -14.77 1.42 -0.89
CA ALA A 195 -15.06 2.46 0.08
C ALA A 195 -13.84 3.33 0.38
N ALA A 196 -12.68 2.71 0.61
CA ALA A 196 -11.44 3.42 0.87
C ALA A 196 -10.95 4.24 -0.34
N MET A 197 -11.09 3.69 -1.56
CA MET A 197 -10.83 4.45 -2.80
C MET A 197 -11.79 5.62 -2.96
N GLY A 198 -13.08 5.42 -2.69
CA GLY A 198 -14.08 6.50 -2.72
C GLY A 198 -13.73 7.61 -1.73
N PHE A 199 -13.45 7.26 -0.48
CA PHE A 199 -13.01 8.22 0.54
C PHE A 199 -11.75 8.99 0.12
N ALA A 200 -10.71 8.27 -0.35
CA ALA A 200 -9.47 8.89 -0.81
C ALA A 200 -9.74 9.84 -1.99
N SER A 201 -10.57 9.43 -2.96
CA SER A 201 -10.91 10.24 -4.12
C SER A 201 -11.64 11.53 -3.74
N THR A 202 -12.59 11.49 -2.81
CA THR A 202 -13.31 12.69 -2.34
C THR A 202 -12.36 13.64 -1.61
N ASN A 203 -11.55 13.16 -0.67
CA ASN A 203 -10.63 14.02 0.09
C ASN A 203 -9.54 14.64 -0.80
N ILE A 204 -9.02 13.86 -1.77
CA ILE A 204 -8.06 14.39 -2.75
C ILE A 204 -8.76 15.40 -3.67
N GLY A 205 -9.99 15.11 -4.11
CA GLY A 205 -10.81 16.00 -4.92
C GLY A 205 -11.06 17.34 -4.23
N ASP A 206 -11.47 17.32 -2.96
CA ASP A 206 -11.70 18.53 -2.16
C ASP A 206 -10.42 19.34 -1.96
N ALA A 207 -9.29 18.67 -1.69
CA ALA A 207 -7.99 19.33 -1.56
C ALA A 207 -7.53 19.97 -2.88
N VAL A 208 -7.75 19.30 -4.01
CA VAL A 208 -7.44 19.85 -5.35
C VAL A 208 -8.38 21.02 -5.67
N ALA A 209 -9.68 20.89 -5.43
CA ALA A 209 -10.67 21.94 -5.66
C ALA A 209 -10.39 23.17 -4.79
N GLY A 210 -10.03 23.00 -3.52
CA GLY A 210 -9.63 24.08 -2.63
C GLY A 210 -8.39 24.83 -3.13
N ARG A 211 -7.37 24.09 -3.59
CA ARG A 211 -6.17 24.68 -4.20
C ARG A 211 -6.48 25.41 -5.51
N ALA A 212 -7.32 24.83 -6.36
CA ALA A 212 -7.76 25.44 -7.61
C ALA A 212 -8.53 26.75 -7.37
N LYS A 213 -9.42 26.77 -6.36
CA LYS A 213 -10.13 27.99 -5.95
C LYS A 213 -9.16 29.09 -5.52
N ILE A 214 -8.20 28.79 -4.64
CA ILE A 214 -7.19 29.76 -4.19
C ILE A 214 -6.35 30.26 -5.37
N ALA A 215 -5.92 29.36 -6.26
CA ALA A 215 -5.16 29.74 -7.45
C ALA A 215 -5.97 30.68 -8.37
N GLY A 216 -7.26 30.41 -8.55
CA GLY A 216 -8.19 31.28 -9.28
C GLY A 216 -8.34 32.65 -8.64
N GLU A 217 -8.55 32.72 -7.32
CA GLU A 217 -8.63 33.98 -6.56
C GLU A 217 -7.33 34.80 -6.69
N ARG A 218 -6.17 34.14 -6.63
CA ARG A 218 -4.87 34.79 -6.86
C ARG A 218 -4.72 35.33 -8.29
N ALA A 219 -5.15 34.55 -9.29
CA ALA A 219 -5.08 34.96 -10.69
C ALA A 219 -5.96 36.18 -10.96
N LEU A 220 -7.21 36.17 -10.46
CA LEU A 220 -8.12 37.31 -10.56
C LEU A 220 -7.57 38.56 -9.85
N ALA A 221 -6.99 38.41 -8.66
CA ALA A 221 -6.36 39.52 -7.96
C ALA A 221 -5.14 40.08 -8.72
N ALA A 222 -4.32 39.21 -9.32
CA ALA A 222 -3.18 39.62 -10.14
C ALA A 222 -3.62 40.39 -11.40
N GLU A 223 -4.65 39.91 -12.09
CA GLU A 223 -5.26 40.59 -13.24
C GLU A 223 -5.80 41.97 -12.84
N ARG A 224 -6.53 42.06 -11.72
CA ARG A 224 -7.05 43.35 -11.23
C ARG A 224 -5.93 44.33 -10.90
N ILE A 225 -4.83 43.87 -10.30
CA ILE A 225 -3.65 44.71 -10.04
C ILE A 225 -3.08 45.25 -11.34
N GLU A 226 -2.97 44.44 -12.38
CA GLU A 226 -2.43 44.88 -13.67
C GLU A 226 -3.36 45.89 -14.36
N GLN A 227 -4.68 45.65 -14.29
CA GLN A 227 -5.67 46.60 -14.78
C GLN A 227 -5.58 47.96 -14.05
N LEU A 228 -5.51 47.95 -12.72
CA LEU A 228 -5.39 49.18 -11.92
C LEU A 228 -4.07 49.91 -12.20
N ARG A 229 -2.98 49.18 -12.44
CA ARG A 229 -1.69 49.77 -12.84
C ARG A 229 -1.76 50.44 -14.20
N SER A 230 -2.41 49.82 -15.18
CA SER A 230 -2.57 50.42 -16.51
C SER A 230 -3.46 51.65 -16.45
N GLU A 231 -4.55 51.61 -15.67
CA GLU A 231 -5.41 52.77 -15.45
C GLU A 231 -4.64 53.89 -14.75
N ARG A 232 -3.86 53.58 -13.72
CA ARG A 232 -3.03 54.53 -12.99
C ARG A 232 -2.00 55.22 -13.89
N ALA A 233 -1.42 54.48 -14.84
CA ALA A 233 -0.44 54.98 -15.80
C ALA A 233 -1.06 55.92 -16.85
N SER A 234 -2.37 55.81 -17.10
CA SER A 234 -3.08 56.71 -18.02
C SER A 234 -3.34 58.11 -17.44
N ILE A 235 -3.22 58.30 -16.12
CA ILE A 235 -3.45 59.58 -15.45
C ILE A 235 -2.14 60.37 -15.35
N ALA A 236 -2.03 61.44 -16.15
CA ALA A 236 -0.85 62.31 -16.19
C ALA A 236 -0.73 63.30 -15.01
N GLU A 237 -1.83 63.56 -14.28
CA GLU A 237 -1.82 64.52 -13.17
C GLU A 237 -1.05 63.99 -11.94
N MET A 238 0.03 64.67 -11.59
CA MET A 238 0.95 64.29 -10.50
C MET A 238 0.81 65.16 -9.25
N ARG A 239 0.13 66.31 -9.33
CA ARG A 239 -0.13 67.17 -8.16
C ARG A 239 -1.09 66.48 -7.20
N THR A 240 -1.01 66.81 -5.91
CA THR A 240 -1.96 66.31 -4.91
C THR A 240 -3.29 67.06 -5.01
N VAL A 241 -4.39 66.43 -4.61
CA VAL A 241 -5.71 67.09 -4.56
C VAL A 241 -5.65 68.39 -3.76
N ALA A 242 -4.90 68.40 -2.64
CA ALA A 242 -4.72 69.58 -1.80
C ALA A 242 -3.94 70.70 -2.52
N ALA A 243 -2.90 70.38 -3.30
CA ALA A 243 -2.16 71.38 -4.06
C ALA A 243 -3.03 72.03 -5.14
N ILE A 244 -3.83 71.22 -5.86
CA ILE A 244 -4.76 71.71 -6.89
C ILE A 244 -5.87 72.56 -6.26
N GLU A 245 -6.38 72.19 -5.08
CA GLU A 245 -7.38 72.99 -4.35
C GLU A 245 -6.84 74.38 -3.97
N VAL A 246 -5.57 74.45 -3.54
CA VAL A 246 -4.91 75.74 -3.27
C VAL A 246 -4.77 76.59 -4.54
N GLU A 247 -4.41 75.98 -5.67
CA GLU A 247 -4.36 76.69 -6.96
C GLU A 247 -5.75 77.13 -7.43
N LEU A 248 -6.77 76.30 -7.21
CA LEU A 248 -8.16 76.60 -7.53
C LEU A 248 -8.63 77.83 -6.75
N GLN A 249 -8.35 77.89 -5.44
CA GLN A 249 -8.66 79.04 -4.59
C GLN A 249 -7.95 80.32 -5.06
N ARG A 250 -6.73 80.22 -5.59
CA ARG A 250 -5.99 81.37 -6.15
C ARG A 250 -6.55 81.84 -7.50
N ALA A 251 -7.09 80.93 -8.31
CA ALA A 251 -7.66 81.25 -9.63
C ALA A 251 -9.11 81.79 -9.54
N GLN A 252 -9.84 81.50 -8.46
CA GLN A 252 -11.23 81.93 -8.27
C GLN A 252 -11.48 83.44 -8.43
N PRO A 253 -10.65 84.35 -7.87
CA PRO A 253 -10.84 85.79 -8.02
C PRO A 253 -10.82 86.28 -9.47
N GLU A 254 -10.07 85.61 -10.37
CA GLU A 254 -9.99 85.99 -11.80
C GLU A 254 -11.32 85.79 -12.53
N ALA A 255 -12.13 84.83 -12.08
CA ALA A 255 -13.46 84.51 -12.63
C ALA A 255 -14.61 85.19 -11.85
N GLN A 256 -14.32 86.06 -10.89
CA GLN A 256 -15.32 86.57 -9.94
C GLN A 256 -16.51 87.29 -10.60
N TRP A 257 -16.27 87.97 -11.73
CA TRP A 257 -17.31 88.72 -12.45
C TRP A 257 -18.34 87.82 -13.16
N VAL A 258 -17.97 86.59 -13.56
CA VAL A 258 -18.91 85.58 -14.10
C VAL A 258 -19.38 84.56 -13.07
N TRP A 259 -18.82 84.57 -11.86
CA TRP A 259 -19.01 83.51 -10.88
C TRP A 259 -20.48 83.28 -10.54
N LYS A 260 -21.24 84.33 -10.21
CA LYS A 260 -22.68 84.20 -9.91
C LYS A 260 -23.51 83.80 -11.13
N MET A 261 -23.14 84.25 -12.32
CA MET A 261 -23.89 83.97 -13.56
C MET A 261 -23.70 82.54 -14.06
N THR A 262 -22.62 81.87 -13.66
CA THR A 262 -22.23 80.53 -14.12
C THR A 262 -22.34 79.47 -13.03
N ASP A 263 -22.99 79.78 -11.90
CA ASP A 263 -23.00 78.95 -10.70
C ASP A 263 -21.60 78.47 -10.28
N GLY A 264 -20.67 79.43 -10.22
CA GLY A 264 -19.27 79.20 -9.93
C GLY A 264 -18.57 78.38 -11.01
N CYS A 265 -18.70 78.76 -12.28
CA CYS A 265 -18.12 78.06 -13.44
C CYS A 265 -18.61 76.60 -13.61
N ARG A 266 -19.84 76.29 -13.21
CA ARG A 266 -20.48 74.98 -13.46
C ARG A 266 -21.36 74.98 -14.70
N ASP A 267 -22.03 76.11 -14.95
CA ASP A 267 -22.90 76.30 -16.12
C ASP A 267 -22.33 77.41 -17.02
N VAL A 268 -21.54 76.99 -18.01
CA VAL A 268 -20.78 77.89 -18.88
C VAL A 268 -21.30 77.81 -20.30
N THR A 269 -22.38 78.54 -20.59
CA THR A 269 -23.07 78.53 -21.89
C THR A 269 -22.58 79.62 -22.86
N ARG A 270 -21.97 80.71 -22.35
CA ARG A 270 -21.53 81.86 -23.15
C ARG A 270 -20.01 81.82 -23.42
N PRO A 271 -19.53 82.19 -24.63
CA PRO A 271 -18.10 82.19 -24.94
C PRO A 271 -17.22 83.11 -24.08
N ALA A 272 -17.77 84.23 -23.61
CA ALA A 272 -17.05 85.14 -22.70
C ALA A 272 -16.85 84.50 -21.31
N SER A 273 -17.88 83.83 -20.80
CA SER A 273 -17.80 83.07 -19.56
C SER A 273 -16.88 81.86 -19.67
N ALA A 274 -16.85 81.19 -20.84
CA ALA A 274 -15.92 80.09 -21.12
C ALA A 274 -14.46 80.51 -20.98
N ARG A 275 -14.09 81.68 -21.53
CA ARG A 275 -12.72 82.21 -21.40
C ARG A 275 -12.38 82.58 -19.97
N ALA A 276 -13.28 83.23 -19.25
CA ALA A 276 -13.06 83.61 -17.85
C ALA A 276 -12.97 82.40 -16.91
N CYS A 277 -13.69 81.32 -17.21
CA CYS A 277 -13.68 80.10 -16.41
C CYS A 277 -12.62 79.06 -16.83
N ALA A 278 -11.85 79.30 -17.91
CA ALA A 278 -10.96 78.29 -18.49
C ALA A 278 -9.99 77.68 -17.46
N THR A 279 -9.24 78.52 -16.74
CA THR A 279 -8.29 78.07 -15.69
C THR A 279 -8.99 77.31 -14.57
N VAL A 280 -10.17 77.75 -14.14
CA VAL A 280 -10.95 77.10 -13.07
C VAL A 280 -11.46 75.73 -13.53
N LEU A 281 -11.90 75.61 -14.78
CA LEU A 281 -12.36 74.36 -15.38
C LEU A 281 -11.20 73.37 -15.54
N ASP A 282 -10.04 73.82 -16.03
CA ASP A 282 -8.83 73.00 -16.15
C ASP A 282 -8.35 72.49 -14.78
N LEU A 283 -8.35 73.35 -13.75
CA LEU A 283 -7.99 72.96 -12.39
C LEU A 283 -8.99 71.97 -11.77
N ARG A 284 -10.30 72.10 -12.06
CA ARG A 284 -11.30 71.11 -11.63
C ARG A 284 -11.14 69.77 -12.35
N GLN A 285 -10.82 69.78 -13.64
CA GLN A 285 -10.49 68.56 -14.38
C GLN A 285 -9.24 67.89 -13.79
N ALA A 286 -8.19 68.67 -13.51
CA ALA A 286 -6.99 68.19 -12.83
C ALA A 286 -7.31 67.62 -11.43
N GLN A 287 -8.16 68.31 -10.65
CA GLN A 287 -8.59 67.84 -9.33
C GLN A 287 -9.32 66.49 -9.41
N ALA A 288 -10.24 66.34 -10.36
CA ALA A 288 -10.96 65.09 -10.59
C ALA A 288 -10.00 63.96 -11.01
N ALA A 289 -9.03 64.25 -11.88
CA ALA A 289 -7.99 63.30 -12.27
C ALA A 289 -7.12 62.87 -11.07
N ALA A 290 -6.70 63.81 -10.23
CA ALA A 290 -5.95 63.54 -9.01
C ALA A 290 -6.76 62.73 -7.98
N ALA A 291 -8.06 63.02 -7.82
CA ALA A 291 -8.94 62.25 -6.94
C ALA A 291 -9.13 60.79 -7.44
N ARG A 292 -9.31 60.60 -8.76
CA ARG A 292 -9.40 59.26 -9.36
C ARG A 292 -8.11 58.46 -9.15
N ARG A 293 -6.97 59.12 -9.32
CA ARG A 293 -5.64 58.55 -9.06
C ARG A 293 -5.48 58.05 -7.63
N ASP A 294 -5.81 58.88 -6.64
CA ASP A 294 -5.68 58.53 -5.22
C ASP A 294 -6.64 57.38 -4.84
N ALA A 295 -7.82 57.30 -5.48
CA ALA A 295 -8.74 56.18 -5.34
C ALA A 295 -8.16 54.87 -5.91
N ILE A 296 -7.57 54.91 -7.11
CA ILE A 296 -6.87 53.75 -7.71
C ILE A 296 -5.72 53.29 -6.81
N ASP A 297 -4.90 54.21 -6.32
CA ASP A 297 -3.76 53.89 -5.44
C ASP A 297 -4.21 53.26 -4.10
N THR A 298 -5.41 53.61 -3.64
CA THR A 298 -6.04 52.97 -2.47
C THR A 298 -6.55 51.57 -2.79
N GLU A 299 -7.27 51.39 -3.90
CA GLU A 299 -7.74 50.08 -4.33
C GLU A 299 -6.58 49.12 -4.63
N LEU A 300 -5.51 49.61 -5.26
CA LEU A 300 -4.31 48.85 -5.57
C LEU A 300 -3.68 48.27 -4.30
N ARG A 301 -3.53 49.09 -3.25
CA ARG A 301 -3.01 48.64 -1.94
C ARG A 301 -3.93 47.61 -1.29
N ASP A 302 -5.24 47.78 -1.42
CA ASP A 302 -6.22 46.88 -0.85
C ASP A 302 -6.23 45.50 -1.55
N VAL A 303 -6.13 45.48 -2.89
CA VAL A 303 -6.02 44.22 -3.65
C VAL A 303 -4.66 43.56 -3.42
N GLN A 304 -3.58 44.33 -3.32
CA GLN A 304 -2.24 43.80 -3.00
C GLN A 304 -2.20 43.16 -1.60
N SER A 305 -2.84 43.78 -0.60
CA SER A 305 -2.90 43.21 0.74
C SER A 305 -3.72 41.91 0.76
N LYS A 306 -4.84 41.86 0.03
CA LYS A 306 -5.64 40.63 -0.17
C LYS A 306 -4.82 39.54 -0.85
N LEU A 307 -4.08 39.85 -1.92
CA LEU A 307 -3.22 38.89 -2.61
C LEU A 307 -2.08 38.37 -1.72
N ALA A 308 -1.50 39.24 -0.89
CA ALA A 308 -0.46 38.86 0.07
C ALA A 308 -1.00 37.98 1.21
N ALA A 309 -2.27 38.13 1.57
CA ALA A 309 -2.94 37.29 2.57
C ALA A 309 -3.32 35.90 2.05
N LEU A 310 -3.50 35.73 0.72
CA LEU A 310 -3.74 34.42 0.12
C LEU A 310 -2.49 33.55 0.24
N PRO A 311 -2.60 32.25 0.55
CA PRO A 311 -1.45 31.35 0.59
C PRO A 311 -0.86 31.19 -0.82
N ALA A 312 0.47 31.04 -0.89
CA ALA A 312 1.17 30.74 -2.13
C ALA A 312 0.91 29.27 -2.50
N VAL A 313 -0.16 29.01 -3.23
CA VAL A 313 -0.54 27.67 -3.69
C VAL A 313 -0.18 27.55 -5.17
N THR A 314 0.74 26.64 -5.48
CA THR A 314 0.96 26.19 -6.87
C THR A 314 -0.12 25.19 -7.25
N MET A 315 -0.63 25.25 -8.48
CA MET A 315 -1.64 24.29 -8.95
C MET A 315 -1.12 22.84 -8.97
N ALA A 316 0.19 22.64 -9.16
CA ALA A 316 0.81 21.32 -9.09
C ALA A 316 0.97 20.85 -7.64
N ASP A 317 0.74 19.55 -7.38
CA ASP A 317 1.17 18.88 -6.15
C ASP A 317 2.70 18.66 -6.24
N PRO A 318 3.51 19.46 -5.53
CA PRO A 318 4.96 19.37 -5.65
C PRO A 318 5.48 17.99 -5.24
N GLN A 319 4.81 17.30 -4.30
CA GLN A 319 5.22 15.97 -3.88
C GLN A 319 5.01 14.93 -4.98
N ALA A 320 3.90 15.02 -5.72
CA ALA A 320 3.62 14.13 -6.84
C ALA A 320 4.62 14.34 -7.99
N THR A 321 4.97 15.60 -8.28
CA THR A 321 5.98 15.93 -9.29
C THR A 321 7.36 15.41 -8.88
N THR A 322 7.83 15.71 -7.67
CA THR A 322 9.15 15.24 -7.20
C THR A 322 9.24 13.73 -7.13
N ALA A 323 8.17 13.03 -6.73
CA ALA A 323 8.15 11.58 -6.72
C ALA A 323 8.17 10.99 -8.15
N ALA A 324 7.45 11.59 -9.10
CA ALA A 324 7.50 11.20 -10.50
C ALA A 324 8.91 11.36 -11.08
N GLU A 325 9.55 12.51 -10.83
CA GLU A 325 10.94 12.78 -11.23
C GLU A 325 11.94 11.81 -10.60
N THR A 326 11.76 11.48 -9.32
CA THR A 326 12.62 10.52 -8.61
C THR A 326 12.49 9.12 -9.21
N VAL A 327 11.28 8.69 -9.54
CA VAL A 327 11.03 7.38 -10.18
C VAL A 327 11.60 7.36 -11.61
N ALA A 328 11.44 8.45 -12.37
CA ALA A 328 12.06 8.59 -13.68
C ALA A 328 13.59 8.53 -13.60
N TRP A 329 14.18 9.20 -12.61
CA TRP A 329 15.62 9.17 -12.38
C TRP A 329 16.13 7.78 -11.97
N LEU A 330 15.48 7.13 -10.98
CA LEU A 330 15.85 5.79 -10.52
C LEU A 330 15.73 4.74 -11.62
N SER A 331 14.79 4.91 -12.55
CA SER A 331 14.60 4.02 -13.68
C SER A 331 15.49 4.36 -14.89
N ALA A 332 16.41 5.32 -14.75
CA ALA A 332 17.22 5.86 -15.86
C ALA A 332 16.36 6.26 -17.08
N GLY A 333 15.15 6.78 -16.82
CA GLY A 333 14.18 7.18 -17.84
C GLY A 333 13.39 6.03 -18.48
N THR A 334 13.62 4.77 -18.09
CA THR A 334 12.85 3.63 -18.63
C THR A 334 11.39 3.65 -18.17
N PHE A 335 11.10 4.26 -17.02
CA PHE A 335 9.75 4.43 -16.49
C PHE A 335 9.53 5.88 -16.07
N ASN A 336 8.69 6.61 -16.81
CA ASN A 336 8.42 8.03 -16.58
C ASN A 336 6.94 8.22 -16.19
N PRO A 337 6.56 7.97 -14.92
CA PRO A 337 5.17 8.13 -14.49
C PRO A 337 4.78 9.61 -14.54
N ALA A 338 3.55 9.91 -14.92
CA ALA A 338 3.04 11.25 -14.75
C ALA A 338 2.79 11.55 -13.26
N PRO A 339 2.81 12.83 -12.81
CA PRO A 339 2.44 13.18 -11.44
C PRO A 339 1.04 12.68 -11.05
N GLU A 340 0.12 12.58 -12.02
CA GLU A 340 -1.19 11.98 -11.79
C GLU A 340 -1.13 10.49 -11.43
N ASP A 341 -0.19 9.73 -11.99
CA ASP A 341 -0.02 8.31 -11.68
C ASP A 341 0.49 8.12 -10.25
N VAL A 342 1.41 8.99 -9.80
CA VAL A 342 1.88 9.00 -8.41
C VAL A 342 0.75 9.32 -7.45
N ALA A 343 -0.10 10.30 -7.79
CA ALA A 343 -1.25 10.64 -6.96
C ALA A 343 -2.25 9.46 -6.85
N ARG A 344 -2.52 8.76 -7.97
CA ARG A 344 -3.35 7.54 -7.99
C ARG A 344 -2.72 6.39 -7.19
N LEU A 345 -1.41 6.18 -7.33
CA LEU A 345 -0.67 5.15 -6.59
C LEU A 345 -0.69 5.43 -5.08
N ARG A 346 -0.52 6.68 -4.67
CA ARG A 346 -0.66 7.10 -3.26
C ARG A 346 -2.07 6.84 -2.74
N ALA A 347 -3.10 7.20 -3.51
CA ALA A 347 -4.49 6.94 -3.14
C ALA A 347 -4.77 5.44 -2.98
N LEU A 348 -4.27 4.62 -3.92
CA LEU A 348 -4.37 3.17 -3.86
C LEU A 348 -3.63 2.60 -2.64
N GLY A 349 -2.42 3.09 -2.35
CA GLY A 349 -1.65 2.67 -1.19
C GLY A 349 -2.36 2.99 0.13
N LEU A 350 -2.90 4.21 0.27
CA LEU A 350 -3.68 4.62 1.43
C LEU A 350 -4.98 3.78 1.58
N ALA A 351 -5.60 3.39 0.47
CA ALA A 351 -6.78 2.54 0.48
C ALA A 351 -6.47 1.07 0.84
N LEU A 352 -5.33 0.55 0.39
CA LEU A 352 -4.96 -0.86 0.57
C LEU A 352 -4.44 -1.16 1.98
N MET A 353 -3.73 -0.22 2.60
CA MET A 353 -3.04 -0.46 3.89
C MET A 353 -3.98 -0.93 5.01
N PRO A 354 -5.14 -0.29 5.27
CA PRO A 354 -6.09 -0.76 6.29
C PRO A 354 -6.62 -2.17 6.01
N SER A 355 -6.82 -2.51 4.74
CA SER A 355 -7.34 -3.82 4.33
C SER A 355 -6.38 -4.99 4.63
N LEU A 356 -5.09 -4.71 4.81
CA LEU A 356 -4.10 -5.72 5.20
C LEU A 356 -4.11 -6.05 6.70
N ALA A 357 -4.83 -5.29 7.53
CA ALA A 357 -4.83 -5.46 8.98
C ALA A 357 -5.22 -6.88 9.43
N GLY A 358 -6.24 -7.48 8.79
CA GLY A 358 -6.67 -8.85 9.08
C GLY A 358 -5.59 -9.89 8.80
N LEU A 359 -4.84 -9.74 7.71
CA LEU A 359 -3.74 -10.63 7.33
C LEU A 359 -2.54 -10.47 8.29
N ILE A 360 -2.22 -9.23 8.67
CA ILE A 360 -1.16 -8.92 9.65
C ILE A 360 -1.53 -9.51 11.01
N GLY A 361 -2.77 -9.33 11.48
CA GLY A 361 -3.26 -9.91 12.72
C GLY A 361 -3.25 -11.44 12.72
N MET A 362 -3.63 -12.06 11.60
CA MET A 362 -3.54 -13.51 11.39
C MET A 362 -2.09 -14.01 11.50
N LEU A 363 -1.13 -13.32 10.88
CA LEU A 363 0.30 -13.65 10.98
C LEU A 363 0.80 -13.52 12.42
N ALA A 364 0.39 -12.46 13.13
CA ALA A 364 0.75 -12.24 14.53
C ALA A 364 0.26 -13.40 15.44
N LEU A 365 -0.99 -13.83 15.25
CA LEU A 365 -1.56 -14.97 15.98
C LEU A 365 -0.86 -16.29 15.64
N ALA A 366 -0.48 -16.49 14.38
CA ALA A 366 0.26 -17.68 13.96
C ALA A 366 1.65 -17.75 14.62
N LEU A 367 2.34 -16.61 14.72
CA LEU A 367 3.64 -16.51 15.42
C LEU A 367 3.49 -16.74 16.93
N ALA A 368 2.47 -16.14 17.55
CA ALA A 368 2.20 -16.28 18.98
C ALA A 368 1.81 -17.71 19.40
N ARG A 369 1.31 -18.55 18.48
CA ARG A 369 1.01 -19.96 18.75
C ARG A 369 2.22 -20.87 18.61
N ARG A 370 3.24 -20.46 17.85
CA ARG A 370 4.46 -21.26 17.60
C ARG A 370 5.55 -21.01 18.65
N GLY A 371 5.54 -19.85 19.32
CA GLY A 371 6.33 -19.58 20.52
C GLY A 371 5.54 -19.90 21.76
#